data_AF-A0A2G5CRZ4-F1
#
_entry.id   AF-A0A2G5CRZ4-F1
#
_cell.length_a   1.000
_cell.length_b   1.000
_cell.length_c   1.000
_cell.angle_alpha   90.00
_cell.angle_beta   90.00
_cell.angle_gamma   90.00
#
_symmetry.space_group_name_H-M   'P 1'
#
loop_
_entity.id
_entity.type
_entity.pdbx_description
1 polymer ?
#
loop_
_entity_poly.entity_id
_entity_poly.type
_entity_poly.pdbx_seq_one_letter_code
_entity_poly.pdbx_strand_id
1 'polypeptide(L)'
;MVVFHVIILVGMPSSTLSSMQQQVPAMFVFGDSLSDPGNNNNYKTLAKANTVPNGIDFPYGVTGRFCNGATIADHLGYLLGIELIPACNDPRTTGSTLLRGVNFASSSGGILNDTGAKFGQNIPMSKQVELFGEKTLPELKSLMENSNVEESAANSFEHFVAKSLIFSSIGNDDLINNYLSRFANPLNKPIPPHFWDSVIIAYSNQLKKLYSYGARKFLVTGLGPIGCIPYAIVSYSQDPNQCYEHYNEIIIQYSLKIKTMVHQLNQDLPGAYVLYWDTYPYFRQIIDSPSEFGMYIHFVF
;
A
#
# COMPACT_ATOMS: atom_id res chain seq x y z
N MET A 1 12.15 -2.73 21.78
CA MET A 1 11.27 -2.57 20.60
C MET A 1 9.95 -3.20 20.98
N VAL A 2 8.96 -2.41 21.38
CA VAL A 2 7.66 -2.93 21.83
C VAL A 2 6.80 -3.12 20.59
N VAL A 3 6.54 -4.37 20.22
CA VAL A 3 5.63 -4.74 19.12
C VAL A 3 4.23 -4.83 19.74
N PHE A 4 3.40 -3.83 19.48
CA PHE A 4 2.00 -3.84 19.89
C PHE A 4 1.19 -4.66 18.87
N HIS A 5 0.48 -5.67 19.36
CA HIS A 5 -0.34 -6.57 18.56
C HIS A 5 -1.81 -6.16 18.68
N VAL A 6 -2.47 -5.88 17.56
CA VAL A 6 -3.94 -5.80 17.52
C VAL A 6 -4.46 -7.13 16.99
N ILE A 7 -5.24 -7.84 17.80
CA ILE A 7 -5.90 -9.09 17.42
C ILE A 7 -7.29 -8.72 16.90
N ILE A 8 -7.53 -8.91 15.60
CA ILE A 8 -8.87 -8.81 15.01
C ILE A 8 -9.27 -10.22 14.58
N LEU A 9 -10.29 -10.79 15.23
CA LEU A 9 -10.89 -12.07 14.86
C LEU A 9 -12.09 -11.79 13.95
N VAL A 10 -11.97 -12.11 12.66
CA VAL A 10 -13.10 -12.07 11.71
C VAL A 10 -13.45 -13.50 11.34
N GLY A 11 -14.58 -14.00 11.83
CA GLY A 11 -15.14 -15.27 11.38
C GLY A 11 -15.87 -15.07 10.05
N MET A 12 -15.36 -15.66 8.96
CA MET A 12 -16.09 -15.72 7.68
C MET A 12 -16.74 -17.10 7.51
N PRO A 13 -18.04 -17.17 7.16
CA PRO A 13 -18.67 -18.43 6.79
C PRO A 13 -18.12 -18.92 5.44
N SER A 14 -17.86 -20.22 5.34
CA SER A 14 -17.39 -20.86 4.11
C SER A 14 -18.45 -20.82 3.02
N SER A 15 -18.43 -19.80 2.18
CA SER A 15 -19.10 -19.81 0.87
C SER A 15 -18.14 -20.36 -0.18
N THR A 16 -18.59 -21.35 -0.94
CA THR A 16 -17.92 -21.85 -2.15
C THR A 16 -17.57 -20.67 -3.07
N LEU A 17 -16.27 -20.43 -3.29
CA LEU A 17 -15.74 -19.43 -4.21
C LEU A 17 -16.20 -19.78 -5.64
N SER A 18 -17.31 -19.20 -6.08
CA SER A 18 -17.53 -18.95 -7.50
C SER A 18 -16.35 -18.13 -7.99
N SER A 19 -15.68 -18.55 -9.07
CA SER A 19 -14.59 -17.78 -9.66
C SER A 19 -15.13 -16.42 -10.08
N MET A 20 -14.85 -15.37 -9.31
CA MET A 20 -15.27 -14.02 -9.66
C MET A 20 -14.66 -13.65 -11.01
N GLN A 21 -15.50 -13.13 -11.91
CA GLN A 21 -15.06 -12.74 -13.24
C GLN A 21 -13.98 -11.67 -13.13
N GLN A 22 -12.84 -11.90 -13.79
CA GLN A 22 -11.72 -10.97 -13.78
C GLN A 22 -12.12 -9.61 -14.38
N GLN A 23 -11.94 -8.53 -13.60
CA GLN A 23 -12.39 -7.18 -13.95
C GLN A 23 -11.30 -6.33 -14.63
N VAL A 24 -10.03 -6.64 -14.36
CA VAL A 24 -8.86 -6.00 -14.98
C VAL A 24 -7.78 -7.04 -15.29
N PRO A 25 -6.94 -6.85 -16.33
CA PRO A 25 -5.95 -7.85 -16.72
C PRO A 25 -4.91 -8.16 -15.62
N ALA A 26 -4.45 -7.13 -14.93
CA ALA A 26 -3.52 -7.25 -13.81
C ALA A 26 -3.71 -6.10 -12.81
N MET A 27 -3.16 -6.29 -11.61
CA MET A 27 -3.00 -5.23 -10.63
C MET A 27 -1.55 -5.15 -10.16
N PHE A 28 -0.94 -3.96 -10.30
CA PHE A 28 0.41 -3.66 -9.82
C PHE A 28 0.31 -2.81 -8.55
N VAL A 29 0.95 -3.27 -7.48
CA VAL A 29 0.79 -2.70 -6.13
C VAL A 29 2.04 -1.97 -5.70
N PHE A 30 1.89 -0.73 -5.23
CA PHE A 30 2.94 0.14 -4.72
C PHE A 30 2.55 0.56 -3.31
N GLY A 31 3.46 0.47 -2.34
CA GLY A 31 3.06 0.69 -0.97
C GLY A 31 4.12 0.50 0.09
N ASP A 32 3.65 0.53 1.32
CA ASP A 32 4.39 0.26 2.54
C ASP A 32 3.96 -1.09 3.17
N SER A 33 4.11 -1.23 4.48
CA SER A 33 3.77 -2.44 5.24
C SER A 33 2.30 -2.85 5.10
N LEU A 34 1.40 -1.91 4.84
CA LEU A 34 -0.04 -2.17 4.70
C LEU A 34 -0.39 -2.99 3.45
N SER A 35 0.54 -3.10 2.50
CA SER A 35 0.38 -3.88 1.27
C SER A 35 1.54 -4.84 1.01
N ASP A 36 2.57 -4.91 1.87
CA ASP A 36 3.76 -5.74 1.66
C ASP A 36 3.41 -7.25 1.75
N PRO A 37 3.64 -8.04 0.68
CA PRO A 37 3.36 -9.47 0.69
C PRO A 37 4.51 -10.31 1.26
N GLY A 38 5.65 -9.69 1.58
CA GLY A 38 6.90 -10.34 2.00
C GLY A 38 8.16 -9.87 1.28
N ASN A 39 8.15 -8.71 0.60
CA ASN A 39 9.30 -8.17 -0.13
C ASN A 39 10.50 -7.89 0.78
N ASN A 40 10.25 -7.63 2.06
CA ASN A 40 11.27 -7.33 3.06
C ASN A 40 11.99 -8.57 3.63
N ASN A 41 11.51 -9.79 3.37
CA ASN A 41 12.00 -11.00 4.04
C ASN A 41 13.50 -11.24 3.87
N ASN A 42 14.00 -10.98 2.66
CA ASN A 42 15.38 -11.23 2.26
C ASN A 42 16.34 -10.04 2.50
N TYR A 43 15.86 -8.94 3.06
CA TYR A 43 16.67 -7.76 3.35
C TYR A 43 17.24 -7.76 4.77
N LYS A 44 18.35 -7.05 4.97
CA LYS A 44 18.89 -6.74 6.31
C LYS A 44 18.12 -5.55 6.88
N THR A 45 16.98 -5.83 7.51
CA THR A 45 16.04 -4.84 8.02
C THR A 45 15.30 -5.35 9.24
N LEU A 46 14.91 -4.43 10.14
CA LEU A 46 14.00 -4.68 11.26
C LEU A 46 12.53 -4.67 10.84
N ALA A 47 12.23 -4.13 9.66
CA ALA A 47 10.88 -4.00 9.13
C ALA A 47 10.43 -5.32 8.45
N LYS A 48 10.21 -6.38 9.23
CA LYS A 48 9.75 -7.70 8.77
C LYS A 48 8.55 -8.19 9.56
N ALA A 49 7.63 -8.86 8.87
CA ALA A 49 6.49 -9.56 9.46
C ALA A 49 6.49 -11.05 9.09
N ASN A 50 7.69 -11.66 9.03
CA ASN A 50 7.88 -13.06 8.65
C ASN A 50 7.97 -14.00 9.87
N THR A 51 7.27 -13.64 10.94
CA THR A 51 7.11 -14.47 12.15
C THR A 51 5.68 -14.37 12.67
N VAL A 52 5.20 -15.43 13.33
CA VAL A 52 3.95 -15.46 14.09
C VAL A 52 3.92 -14.28 15.08
N PRO A 53 2.78 -13.61 15.27
CA PRO A 53 1.42 -13.98 14.80
C PRO A 53 1.05 -13.50 13.40
N ASN A 54 1.95 -12.87 12.65
CA ASN A 54 1.64 -12.52 11.26
C ASN A 54 1.43 -13.78 10.42
N GLY A 55 0.39 -13.79 9.59
CA GLY A 55 0.03 -14.92 8.72
C GLY A 55 -0.66 -16.11 9.41
N ILE A 56 -1.07 -16.02 10.68
CA ILE A 56 -1.76 -17.15 11.37
C ILE A 56 -3.11 -17.52 10.74
N ASP A 57 -3.80 -16.56 10.14
CA ASP A 57 -5.09 -16.71 9.48
C ASP A 57 -4.93 -16.74 7.94
N PHE A 58 -3.70 -16.65 7.43
CA PHE A 58 -3.43 -16.64 6.00
C PHE A 58 -3.28 -18.09 5.47
N PRO A 59 -3.90 -18.47 4.33
CA PRO A 59 -3.88 -19.86 3.85
C PRO A 59 -2.50 -20.46 3.61
N TYR A 60 -1.49 -19.60 3.37
CA TYR A 60 -0.10 -20.01 3.13
C TYR A 60 0.80 -19.82 4.36
N GLY A 61 0.22 -19.48 5.52
CA GLY A 61 0.94 -19.20 6.75
C GLY A 61 1.74 -17.89 6.68
N VAL A 62 2.90 -17.89 7.34
CA VAL A 62 3.76 -16.72 7.50
C VAL A 62 4.43 -16.35 6.17
N THR A 63 4.01 -15.25 5.54
CA THR A 63 4.61 -14.77 4.27
C THR A 63 5.39 -13.47 4.39
N GLY A 64 5.23 -12.71 5.46
CA GLY A 64 5.77 -11.34 5.57
C GLY A 64 4.73 -10.23 5.46
N ARG A 65 3.43 -10.57 5.39
CA ARG A 65 2.32 -9.62 5.49
C ARG A 65 2.20 -9.10 6.92
N PHE A 66 2.02 -7.78 7.10
CA PHE A 66 1.91 -7.14 8.42
C PHE A 66 0.50 -7.26 9.02
N CYS A 67 -0.06 -8.45 8.96
CA CYS A 67 -1.35 -8.81 9.55
C CYS A 67 -1.45 -10.33 9.72
N ASN A 68 -2.51 -10.79 10.37
CA ASN A 68 -2.76 -12.23 10.53
C ASN A 68 -3.11 -12.92 9.20
N GLY A 69 -3.68 -12.18 8.24
CA GLY A 69 -4.30 -12.74 7.04
C GLY A 69 -3.86 -12.05 5.76
N ALA A 70 -4.85 -11.77 4.90
CA ALA A 70 -4.67 -11.07 3.63
C ALA A 70 -4.65 -9.55 3.84
N THR A 71 -3.80 -8.84 3.10
CA THR A 71 -3.74 -7.38 3.12
C THR A 71 -4.91 -6.76 2.33
N ILE A 72 -5.08 -5.43 2.43
CA ILE A 72 -6.08 -4.72 1.63
C ILE A 72 -5.85 -4.87 0.12
N ALA A 73 -4.58 -4.95 -0.31
CA ALA A 73 -4.21 -5.20 -1.70
C ALA A 73 -4.62 -6.61 -2.14
N ASP A 74 -4.46 -7.61 -1.27
CA ASP A 74 -4.88 -8.98 -1.58
C ASP A 74 -6.40 -9.08 -1.70
N HIS A 75 -7.14 -8.49 -0.75
CA HIS A 75 -8.60 -8.44 -0.79
C HIS A 75 -9.14 -7.71 -2.02
N LEU A 76 -8.52 -6.58 -2.40
CA LEU A 76 -8.87 -5.88 -3.63
C LEU A 76 -8.58 -6.74 -4.86
N GLY A 77 -7.45 -7.45 -4.90
CA GLY A 77 -7.13 -8.42 -5.95
C GLY A 77 -8.22 -9.48 -6.09
N TYR A 78 -8.62 -10.11 -4.97
CA TYR A 78 -9.69 -11.10 -4.97
C TYR A 78 -10.99 -10.53 -5.52
N LEU A 79 -11.43 -9.34 -5.05
CA LEU A 79 -12.63 -8.64 -5.55
C LEU A 79 -12.60 -8.34 -7.05
N LEU A 80 -11.41 -8.17 -7.62
CA LEU A 80 -11.20 -7.96 -9.06
C LEU A 80 -11.07 -9.27 -9.85
N GLY A 81 -11.25 -10.44 -9.22
CA GLY A 81 -11.07 -11.75 -9.84
C GLY A 81 -9.61 -12.08 -10.15
N ILE A 82 -8.67 -11.46 -9.42
CA ILE A 82 -7.23 -11.69 -9.56
C ILE A 82 -6.77 -12.58 -8.39
N GLU A 83 -6.04 -13.64 -8.70
CA GLU A 83 -5.37 -14.47 -7.70
C GLU A 83 -4.31 -13.66 -6.91
N LEU A 84 -3.72 -14.29 -5.88
CA LEU A 84 -2.75 -13.62 -5.03
C LEU A 84 -1.60 -12.96 -5.82
N ILE A 85 -1.41 -11.66 -5.62
CA ILE A 85 -0.39 -10.89 -6.34
C ILE A 85 0.98 -11.17 -5.72
N PRO A 86 1.96 -11.65 -6.51
CA PRO A 86 3.25 -12.08 -5.98
C PRO A 86 4.17 -10.90 -5.63
N ALA A 87 5.08 -11.15 -4.70
CA ALA A 87 6.10 -10.20 -4.23
C ALA A 87 7.17 -9.98 -5.31
N CYS A 88 7.58 -8.74 -5.58
CA CYS A 88 8.62 -8.45 -6.59
C CYS A 88 10.00 -9.05 -6.28
N ASN A 89 10.27 -9.35 -5.01
CA ASN A 89 11.53 -9.95 -4.54
C ASN A 89 11.47 -11.47 -4.36
N ASP A 90 10.33 -12.11 -4.66
CA ASP A 90 10.25 -13.57 -4.69
C ASP A 90 10.89 -14.09 -6.00
N PRO A 91 11.89 -14.99 -5.95
CA PRO A 91 12.51 -15.57 -7.14
C PRO A 91 11.52 -16.29 -8.07
N ARG A 92 10.34 -16.66 -7.58
CA ARG A 92 9.27 -17.31 -8.35
C ARG A 92 8.40 -16.31 -9.13
N THR A 93 8.56 -15.00 -8.89
CA THR A 93 7.85 -13.93 -9.61
C THR A 93 8.50 -13.67 -10.96
N THR A 94 8.24 -14.58 -11.89
CA THR A 94 8.74 -14.55 -13.28
C THR A 94 7.73 -15.22 -14.21
N GLY A 95 7.88 -15.04 -15.52
CA GLY A 95 7.07 -15.74 -16.50
C GLY A 95 5.58 -15.39 -16.39
N SER A 96 4.71 -16.39 -16.58
CA SER A 96 3.26 -16.20 -16.56
C SER A 96 2.70 -15.64 -15.25
N THR A 97 3.44 -15.74 -14.14
CA THR A 97 3.02 -15.14 -12.86
C THR A 97 2.93 -13.62 -12.90
N LEU A 98 3.66 -12.97 -13.82
CA LEU A 98 3.61 -11.53 -14.01
C LEU A 98 2.29 -11.06 -14.66
N LEU A 99 1.60 -11.94 -15.39
CA LEU A 99 0.38 -11.60 -16.14
C LEU A 99 -0.81 -11.21 -15.25
N ARG A 100 -0.77 -11.52 -13.95
CA ARG A 100 -1.76 -11.06 -12.97
C ARG A 100 -1.31 -9.82 -12.18
N GLY A 101 -0.08 -9.36 -12.44
CA GLY A 101 0.53 -8.21 -11.79
C GLY A 101 1.60 -8.58 -10.76
N VAL A 102 2.19 -7.56 -10.15
CA VAL A 102 3.30 -7.68 -9.18
C VAL A 102 3.10 -6.68 -8.05
N ASN A 103 3.43 -7.09 -6.83
CA ASN A 103 3.38 -6.24 -5.66
C ASN A 103 4.80 -5.82 -5.24
N PHE A 104 5.05 -4.52 -5.35
CA PHE A 104 6.32 -3.85 -5.06
C PHE A 104 6.35 -3.21 -3.67
N ALA A 105 5.25 -3.28 -2.91
CA ALA A 105 5.16 -2.65 -1.60
C ALA A 105 6.23 -3.19 -0.64
N SER A 106 6.81 -2.30 0.16
CA SER A 106 7.92 -2.65 1.06
C SER A 106 7.75 -1.92 2.37
N SER A 107 7.70 -2.67 3.46
CA SER A 107 7.58 -2.09 4.80
C SER A 107 8.69 -1.09 5.10
N SER A 108 8.35 -0.02 5.82
CA SER A 108 9.18 1.16 6.12
C SER A 108 9.53 2.04 4.92
N GLY A 109 9.21 1.63 3.69
CA GLY A 109 9.38 2.46 2.51
C GLY A 109 8.38 3.62 2.52
N GLY A 110 8.82 4.78 2.03
CA GLY A 110 7.97 5.95 1.86
C GLY A 110 7.94 6.46 0.43
N ILE A 111 7.20 7.55 0.26
CA ILE A 111 7.25 8.38 -0.94
C ILE A 111 8.65 8.99 -1.08
N LEU A 112 9.22 9.47 0.03
CA LEU A 112 10.57 10.01 0.06
C LEU A 112 11.61 8.88 0.22
N ASN A 113 12.76 9.04 -0.43
CA ASN A 113 13.80 8.01 -0.46
C ASN A 113 14.44 7.73 0.91
N ASP A 114 14.51 8.75 1.77
CA ASP A 114 15.15 8.62 3.09
C ASP A 114 14.20 8.04 4.16
N THR A 115 12.93 7.84 3.81
CA THR A 115 11.92 7.33 4.73
C THR A 115 12.27 5.90 5.18
N GLY A 116 12.22 5.69 6.50
CA GLY A 116 12.44 4.37 7.11
C GLY A 116 13.88 3.89 7.17
N ALA A 117 14.88 4.70 6.75
CA ALA A 117 16.30 4.31 6.72
C ALA A 117 16.81 3.76 8.07
N LYS A 118 16.26 4.23 9.20
CA LYS A 118 16.59 3.75 10.56
C LYS A 118 16.28 2.27 10.79
N PHE A 119 15.42 1.64 9.99
CA PHE A 119 15.09 0.23 10.09
C PHE A 119 16.01 -0.67 9.24
N GLY A 120 16.89 -0.08 8.43
CA GLY A 120 17.76 -0.79 7.50
C GLY A 120 17.24 -0.71 6.06
N GLN A 121 17.42 -1.78 5.31
CA GLN A 121 17.04 -1.82 3.89
C GLN A 121 15.51 -1.83 3.71
N ASN A 122 15.03 -1.05 2.75
CA ASN A 122 13.64 -1.04 2.27
C ASN A 122 13.61 -0.66 0.77
N ILE A 123 12.42 -0.65 0.16
CA ILE A 123 12.22 -0.19 -1.22
C ILE A 123 11.37 1.09 -1.19
N PRO A 124 11.97 2.29 -1.31
CA PRO A 124 11.18 3.53 -1.42
C PRO A 124 10.38 3.54 -2.72
N MET A 125 9.29 4.31 -2.80
CA MET A 125 8.39 4.26 -3.96
C MET A 125 9.08 4.58 -5.28
N SER A 126 10.07 5.47 -5.29
CA SER A 126 10.91 5.72 -6.48
C SER A 126 11.53 4.43 -7.05
N LYS A 127 12.05 3.56 -6.17
CA LYS A 127 12.60 2.26 -6.55
C LYS A 127 11.53 1.24 -6.91
N GLN A 128 10.36 1.29 -6.26
CA GLN A 128 9.21 0.45 -6.65
C GLN A 128 8.78 0.77 -8.09
N VAL A 129 8.71 2.05 -8.45
CA VAL A 129 8.40 2.52 -9.81
C VAL A 129 9.47 2.10 -10.82
N GLU A 130 10.75 2.15 -10.43
CA GLU A 130 11.86 1.65 -11.26
C GLU A 130 11.73 0.14 -11.51
N LEU A 131 11.47 -0.67 -10.48
CA LEU A 131 11.27 -2.12 -10.62
C LEU A 131 10.08 -2.47 -11.52
N PHE A 132 9.02 -1.66 -11.48
CA PHE A 132 7.90 -1.80 -12.41
C PHE A 132 8.35 -1.55 -13.86
N GLY A 133 8.88 -0.36 -14.14
CA GLY A 133 9.15 0.07 -15.52
C GLY A 133 10.39 -0.54 -16.17
N GLU A 134 11.42 -0.84 -15.38
CA GLU A 134 12.75 -1.24 -15.89
C GLU A 134 13.03 -2.73 -15.75
N LYS A 135 12.26 -3.45 -14.92
CA LYS A 135 12.38 -4.90 -14.77
C LYS A 135 11.10 -5.62 -15.20
N THR A 136 9.96 -5.27 -14.61
CA THR A 136 8.72 -6.03 -14.77
C THR A 136 8.10 -5.86 -16.16
N LEU A 137 8.01 -4.61 -16.65
CA LEU A 137 7.42 -4.32 -17.96
C LEU A 137 8.20 -4.93 -19.14
N PRO A 138 9.55 -4.87 -19.20
CA PRO A 138 10.30 -5.54 -20.26
C PRO A 138 10.07 -7.06 -20.30
N GLU A 139 10.05 -7.73 -19.14
CA GLU A 139 9.79 -9.17 -19.07
C GLU A 139 8.36 -9.49 -19.52
N LEU A 140 7.37 -8.74 -19.06
CA LEU A 140 5.98 -8.87 -19.51
C LEU A 140 5.81 -8.68 -21.01
N LYS A 141 6.46 -7.65 -21.57
CA LYS A 141 6.41 -7.38 -23.01
C LYS A 141 6.95 -8.57 -23.80
N SER A 142 8.12 -9.09 -23.40
CA SER A 142 8.72 -10.26 -24.04
C SER A 142 7.84 -11.51 -23.93
N LEU A 143 7.19 -11.73 -22.77
CA LEU A 143 6.27 -12.86 -22.59
C LEU A 143 5.04 -12.78 -23.48
N MET A 144 4.46 -11.58 -23.65
CA MET A 144 3.29 -11.38 -24.49
C MET A 144 3.62 -11.48 -25.98
N GLU A 145 4.73 -10.89 -26.42
CA GLU A 145 5.19 -10.97 -27.82
C GLU A 145 5.54 -12.40 -28.25
N ASN A 146 6.04 -13.22 -27.33
CA ASN A 146 6.35 -14.63 -27.59
C ASN A 146 5.13 -15.57 -27.44
N SER A 147 3.95 -15.05 -27.12
CA SER A 147 2.74 -15.86 -27.03
C SER A 147 2.20 -16.19 -28.43
N ASN A 148 1.67 -17.40 -28.64
CA ASN A 148 1.01 -17.79 -29.89
C ASN A 148 -0.38 -17.13 -30.08
N VAL A 149 -0.64 -16.01 -29.41
CA VAL A 149 -1.91 -15.28 -29.48
C VAL A 149 -1.83 -14.30 -30.64
N GLU A 150 -2.86 -14.27 -31.46
CA GLU A 150 -2.94 -13.33 -32.58
C GLU A 150 -2.86 -11.88 -32.08
N GLU A 151 -1.90 -11.13 -32.63
CA GLU A 151 -1.68 -9.74 -32.28
C GLU A 151 -2.87 -8.90 -32.73
N SER A 152 -3.48 -8.20 -31.77
CA SER A 152 -4.55 -7.24 -32.02
C SER A 152 -4.43 -6.10 -31.03
N ALA A 153 -5.05 -4.96 -31.34
CA ALA A 153 -5.07 -3.82 -30.41
C ALA A 153 -5.72 -4.15 -29.04
N ALA A 154 -6.52 -5.22 -28.95
CA ALA A 154 -7.11 -5.68 -27.69
C ALA A 154 -6.16 -6.60 -26.89
N ASN A 155 -5.22 -7.27 -27.56
CA ASN A 155 -4.25 -8.19 -26.96
C ASN A 155 -2.84 -7.61 -26.86
N SER A 156 -2.62 -6.37 -27.29
CA SER A 156 -1.30 -5.75 -27.26
C SER A 156 -0.82 -5.49 -25.83
N PHE A 157 0.50 -5.45 -25.67
CA PHE A 157 1.14 -5.12 -24.40
C PHE A 157 0.68 -3.75 -23.86
N GLU A 158 0.58 -2.75 -24.73
CA GLU A 158 0.13 -1.41 -24.37
C GLU A 158 -1.32 -1.41 -23.87
N HIS A 159 -2.19 -2.19 -24.50
CA HIS A 159 -3.57 -2.36 -24.06
C HIS A 159 -3.63 -3.01 -22.68
N PHE A 160 -2.85 -4.08 -22.47
CA PHE A 160 -2.76 -4.77 -21.19
C PHE A 160 -2.33 -3.83 -20.06
N VAL A 161 -1.25 -3.06 -20.24
CA VAL A 161 -0.76 -2.11 -19.23
C VAL A 161 -1.78 -0.99 -18.97
N ALA A 162 -2.38 -0.43 -20.03
CA ALA A 162 -3.37 0.65 -19.89
C ALA A 162 -4.67 0.18 -19.20
N LYS A 163 -5.07 -1.09 -19.37
CA LYS A 163 -6.28 -1.64 -18.74
C LYS A 163 -6.05 -2.19 -17.34
N SER A 164 -4.81 -2.48 -16.97
CA SER A 164 -4.39 -2.92 -15.64
C SER A 164 -4.53 -1.81 -14.59
N LEU A 165 -4.65 -2.20 -13.33
CA LEU A 165 -4.80 -1.28 -12.21
C LEU A 165 -3.45 -1.02 -11.52
N ILE A 166 -3.11 0.24 -11.33
CA ILE A 166 -2.09 0.66 -10.36
C ILE A 166 -2.79 0.91 -9.03
N PHE A 167 -2.47 0.13 -8.00
CA PHE A 167 -2.90 0.37 -6.63
C PHE A 167 -1.74 0.96 -5.83
N SER A 168 -1.93 2.15 -5.27
CA SER A 168 -0.90 2.86 -4.51
C SER A 168 -1.41 3.20 -3.11
N SER A 169 -0.85 2.52 -2.11
CA SER A 169 -1.14 2.72 -0.69
C SER A 169 0.15 3.00 0.07
N ILE A 170 0.54 4.27 0.14
CA ILE A 170 1.81 4.71 0.74
C ILE A 170 1.67 6.12 1.35
N GLY A 171 2.54 6.44 2.30
CA GLY A 171 2.70 7.78 2.86
C GLY A 171 2.65 7.83 4.39
N ASN A 172 2.19 6.76 5.04
CA ASN A 172 2.16 6.67 6.50
C ASN A 172 3.56 6.78 7.09
N ASP A 173 4.51 6.06 6.51
CA ASP A 173 5.90 6.01 6.97
C ASP A 173 6.62 7.37 6.83
N ASP A 174 6.28 8.19 5.83
CA ASP A 174 6.87 9.53 5.67
C ASP A 174 6.52 10.44 6.87
N LEU A 175 5.35 10.24 7.47
CA LEU A 175 4.91 10.96 8.67
C LEU A 175 5.40 10.30 9.95
N ILE A 176 5.11 8.99 10.12
CA ILE A 176 5.42 8.22 11.33
C ILE A 176 6.92 8.19 11.60
N ASN A 177 7.77 8.09 10.58
CA ASN A 177 9.21 7.96 10.81
C ASN A 177 9.94 9.28 10.96
N ASN A 178 9.28 10.40 10.66
CA ASN A 178 9.82 11.74 10.78
C ASN A 178 9.09 12.51 11.90
N TYR A 179 8.03 13.25 11.56
CA TYR A 179 7.43 14.22 12.46
C TYR A 179 6.48 13.66 13.51
N LEU A 180 5.92 12.46 13.29
CA LEU A 180 4.97 11.80 14.20
C LEU A 180 5.61 10.73 15.10
N SER A 181 6.94 10.73 15.21
CA SER A 181 7.69 9.80 16.07
C SER A 181 8.44 10.55 17.16
N ARG A 182 8.34 10.07 18.40
CA ARG A 182 9.08 10.60 19.56
C ARG A 182 10.59 10.49 19.42
N PHE A 183 11.05 9.47 18.69
CA PHE A 183 12.47 9.24 18.47
C PHE A 183 13.07 10.20 17.45
N ALA A 184 12.40 10.36 16.31
CA ALA A 184 12.82 11.28 15.24
C ALA A 184 12.50 12.77 15.52
N ASN A 185 11.42 13.07 16.24
CA ASN A 185 10.97 14.43 16.59
C ASN A 185 10.66 14.56 18.09
N PRO A 186 11.67 14.42 18.98
CA PRO A 186 11.46 14.42 20.44
C PRO A 186 10.90 15.74 20.98
N LEU A 187 11.06 16.83 20.24
CA LEU A 187 10.58 18.16 20.60
C LEU A 187 9.18 18.47 20.03
N ASN A 188 8.52 17.51 19.38
CA ASN A 188 7.22 17.69 18.71
C ASN A 188 7.18 18.96 17.84
N LYS A 189 8.24 19.22 17.08
CA LYS A 189 8.30 20.38 16.19
C LYS A 189 7.20 20.27 15.13
N PRO A 190 6.54 21.38 14.75
CA PRO A 190 5.54 21.37 13.71
C PRO A 190 6.14 20.93 12.37
N ILE A 191 5.32 20.33 11.52
CA ILE A 191 5.70 19.93 10.17
C ILE A 191 5.93 21.20 9.35
N PRO A 192 7.14 21.43 8.81
CA PRO A 192 7.43 22.62 8.05
C PRO A 192 6.77 22.54 6.66
N PRO A 193 6.36 23.66 6.04
CA PRO A 193 5.70 23.66 4.73
C PRO A 193 6.47 22.89 3.63
N HIS A 194 7.80 23.05 3.57
CA HIS A 194 8.65 22.42 2.56
C HIS A 194 8.62 20.87 2.62
N PHE A 195 8.30 20.27 3.77
CA PHE A 195 8.17 18.82 3.89
C PHE A 195 6.96 18.35 3.10
N TRP A 196 5.81 19.02 3.25
CA TRP A 196 4.61 18.69 2.48
C TRP A 196 4.84 18.84 1.00
N ASP A 197 5.50 19.92 0.58
CA ASP A 197 5.80 20.15 -0.84
C ASP A 197 6.67 19.02 -1.37
N SER A 198 7.67 18.59 -0.61
CA SER A 198 8.57 17.49 -0.98
C SER A 198 7.82 16.17 -1.16
N VAL A 199 6.93 15.81 -0.21
CA VAL A 199 6.11 14.58 -0.30
C VAL A 199 5.17 14.65 -1.52
N ILE A 200 4.44 15.75 -1.70
CA ILE A 200 3.46 15.87 -2.78
C ILE A 200 4.13 15.92 -4.16
N ILE A 201 5.25 16.66 -4.30
CA ILE A 201 6.01 16.72 -5.55
C ILE A 201 6.59 15.35 -5.89
N ALA A 202 7.21 14.67 -4.92
CA ALA A 202 7.76 13.33 -5.13
C ALA A 202 6.67 12.34 -5.54
N TYR A 203 5.53 12.33 -4.85
CA TYR A 203 4.45 11.41 -5.15
C TYR A 203 3.83 11.66 -6.53
N SER A 204 3.57 12.93 -6.87
CA SER A 204 3.09 13.34 -8.18
C SER A 204 4.05 12.89 -9.28
N ASN A 205 5.36 13.10 -9.11
CA ASN A 205 6.38 12.68 -10.07
C ASN A 205 6.42 11.16 -10.25
N GLN A 206 6.29 10.39 -9.16
CA GLN A 206 6.26 8.92 -9.22
C GLN A 206 5.02 8.41 -9.96
N LEU A 207 3.84 8.99 -9.72
CA LEU A 207 2.61 8.66 -10.46
C LEU A 207 2.70 9.07 -11.94
N LYS A 208 3.26 10.24 -12.24
CA LYS A 208 3.55 10.67 -13.63
C LYS A 208 4.55 9.73 -14.32
N LYS A 209 5.52 9.19 -13.59
CA LYS A 209 6.46 8.20 -14.11
C LYS A 209 5.77 6.87 -14.44
N LEU A 210 4.89 6.36 -13.58
CA LEU A 210 4.05 5.19 -13.89
C LEU A 210 3.18 5.43 -15.14
N TYR A 211 2.58 6.61 -15.27
CA TYR A 211 1.85 7.00 -16.48
C TYR A 211 2.73 6.99 -17.74
N SER A 212 3.98 7.47 -17.63
CA SER A 212 4.94 7.45 -18.75
C SER A 212 5.29 6.03 -19.21
N TYR A 213 5.14 5.03 -18.33
CA TYR A 213 5.26 3.61 -18.65
C TYR A 213 3.99 2.97 -19.23
N GLY A 214 2.93 3.75 -19.48
CA GLY A 214 1.71 3.28 -20.12
C GLY A 214 0.53 3.03 -19.17
N ALA A 215 0.72 3.17 -17.86
CA ALA A 215 -0.37 3.00 -16.90
C ALA A 215 -1.44 4.09 -17.08
N ARG A 216 -2.72 3.72 -16.98
CA ARG A 216 -3.85 4.65 -17.15
C ARG A 216 -4.87 4.60 -16.03
N LYS A 217 -4.94 3.53 -15.22
CA LYS A 217 -5.89 3.43 -14.11
C LYS A 217 -5.13 3.41 -12.79
N PHE A 218 -5.40 4.39 -11.94
CA PHE A 218 -4.73 4.54 -10.65
C PHE A 218 -5.78 4.60 -9.54
N LEU A 219 -5.57 3.80 -8.51
CA LEU A 219 -6.26 3.91 -7.23
C LEU A 219 -5.22 4.30 -6.17
N VAL A 220 -5.26 5.56 -5.77
CA VAL A 220 -4.40 6.16 -4.74
C VAL A 220 -5.18 6.22 -3.44
N THR A 221 -4.67 5.65 -2.36
CA THR A 221 -5.37 5.66 -1.06
C THR A 221 -5.02 6.90 -0.24
N GLY A 222 -5.96 7.35 0.57
CA GLY A 222 -5.70 8.18 1.73
C GLY A 222 -5.00 7.41 2.84
N LEU A 223 -4.66 8.12 3.92
CA LEU A 223 -4.11 7.52 5.13
C LEU A 223 -5.24 7.27 6.13
N GLY A 224 -5.10 6.21 6.93
CA GLY A 224 -5.96 5.97 8.08
C GLY A 224 -5.70 6.96 9.22
N PRO A 225 -6.52 6.93 10.28
CA PRO A 225 -6.35 7.80 11.44
C PRO A 225 -5.12 7.38 12.27
N ILE A 226 -3.94 7.93 11.93
CA ILE A 226 -2.66 7.61 12.59
C ILE A 226 -2.72 7.90 14.09
N GLY A 227 -3.51 8.87 14.55
CA GLY A 227 -3.69 9.14 15.98
C GLY A 227 -4.31 7.98 16.76
N CYS A 228 -4.97 7.04 16.06
CA CYS A 228 -5.65 5.89 16.65
C CYS A 228 -4.82 4.59 16.63
N ILE A 229 -3.60 4.60 16.08
CA ILE A 229 -2.77 3.39 16.13
C ILE A 229 -2.21 3.20 17.55
N PRO A 230 -1.93 1.95 17.99
CA PRO A 230 -1.43 1.69 19.34
C PRO A 230 -0.21 2.53 19.73
N TYR A 231 0.74 2.72 18.81
CA TYR A 231 1.92 3.55 19.05
C TYR A 231 1.57 4.99 19.44
N ALA A 232 0.62 5.62 18.72
CA ALA A 232 0.22 7.00 18.97
C ALA A 232 -0.52 7.13 20.30
N ILE A 233 -1.40 6.18 20.62
CA ILE A 233 -2.18 6.18 21.87
C ILE A 233 -1.25 6.03 23.07
N VAL A 234 -0.40 4.99 23.10
CA VAL A 234 0.56 4.75 24.21
C VAL A 234 1.51 5.91 24.40
N SER A 235 1.99 6.46 23.28
CA SER A 235 3.01 7.48 23.34
C SER A 235 2.40 8.82 23.75
N TYR A 236 1.29 9.24 23.18
CA TYR A 236 0.87 10.65 23.23
C TYR A 236 -0.49 10.91 23.85
N SER A 237 -1.39 9.92 23.91
CA SER A 237 -2.70 10.12 24.50
C SER A 237 -2.61 10.21 26.03
N GLN A 238 -3.46 11.05 26.62
CA GLN A 238 -3.65 11.10 28.07
C GLN A 238 -4.62 10.00 28.55
N ASP A 239 -5.50 9.53 27.66
CA ASP A 239 -6.43 8.43 27.91
C ASP A 239 -6.04 7.25 27.01
N PRO A 240 -5.66 6.08 27.57
CA PRO A 240 -5.32 4.88 26.80
C PRO A 240 -6.46 4.38 25.89
N ASN A 241 -7.69 4.87 26.06
CA ASN A 241 -8.83 4.50 25.22
C ASN A 241 -9.16 5.53 24.13
N GLN A 242 -8.38 6.60 24.02
CA GLN A 242 -8.65 7.67 23.06
C GLN A 242 -7.52 7.83 22.06
N CYS A 243 -7.91 8.11 20.82
CA CYS A 243 -6.98 8.52 19.78
C CYS A 243 -6.30 9.84 20.14
N TYR A 244 -5.06 9.99 19.69
CA TYR A 244 -4.37 11.27 19.76
C TYR A 244 -4.79 12.16 18.58
N GLU A 245 -5.82 12.98 18.77
CA GLU A 245 -6.49 13.73 17.68
C GLU A 245 -5.59 14.70 16.93
N HIS A 246 -4.55 15.23 17.57
CA HIS A 246 -3.59 16.11 16.88
C HIS A 246 -2.94 15.44 15.66
N TYR A 247 -2.68 14.12 15.72
CA TYR A 247 -2.17 13.40 14.56
C TYR A 247 -3.24 13.25 13.48
N ASN A 248 -4.49 13.04 13.87
CA ASN A 248 -5.59 12.94 12.93
C ASN A 248 -5.84 14.26 12.17
N GLU A 249 -5.70 15.41 12.84
CA GLU A 249 -5.74 16.73 12.19
C GLU A 249 -4.68 16.85 11.08
N ILE A 250 -3.46 16.37 11.35
CA ILE A 250 -2.36 16.33 10.36
C ILE A 250 -2.74 15.44 9.16
N ILE A 251 -3.37 14.29 9.40
CA ILE A 251 -3.82 13.39 8.34
C ILE A 251 -4.92 14.01 7.47
N ILE A 252 -5.83 14.78 8.07
CA ILE A 252 -6.84 15.54 7.32
C ILE A 252 -6.17 16.56 6.40
N GLN A 253 -5.14 17.28 6.88
CA GLN A 253 -4.38 18.22 6.05
C GLN A 253 -3.63 17.53 4.90
N TYR A 254 -3.03 16.36 5.16
CA TYR A 254 -2.42 15.55 4.12
C TYR A 254 -3.43 15.15 3.05
N SER A 255 -4.62 14.68 3.48
CA SER A 255 -5.69 14.23 2.58
C SER A 255 -6.16 15.34 1.64
N LEU A 256 -6.25 16.59 2.12
CA LEU A 256 -6.56 17.75 1.27
C LEU A 256 -5.49 17.97 0.19
N LYS A 257 -4.21 17.89 0.55
CA LYS A 257 -3.10 18.05 -0.42
C LYS A 257 -3.08 16.96 -1.47
N ILE A 258 -3.33 15.70 -1.09
CA ILE A 258 -3.42 14.58 -2.03
C ILE A 258 -4.61 14.72 -2.96
N LYS A 259 -5.79 15.12 -2.45
CA LYS A 259 -6.96 15.39 -3.30
C LYS A 259 -6.66 16.43 -4.38
N THR A 260 -5.99 17.52 -4.02
CA THR A 260 -5.54 18.55 -4.97
C THR A 260 -4.56 17.99 -5.99
N MET A 261 -3.56 17.21 -5.56
CA MET A 261 -2.61 16.55 -6.46
C MET A 261 -3.31 15.60 -7.44
N VAL A 262 -4.23 14.76 -6.96
CA VAL A 262 -5.01 13.84 -7.79
C VAL A 262 -5.88 14.59 -8.80
N HIS A 263 -6.51 15.70 -8.40
CA HIS A 263 -7.24 16.56 -9.32
C HIS A 263 -6.35 17.08 -10.44
N GLN A 264 -5.17 17.61 -10.10
CA GLN A 264 -4.20 18.10 -11.08
C GLN A 264 -3.72 16.99 -12.01
N LEU A 265 -3.45 15.79 -11.49
CA LEU A 265 -3.02 14.64 -12.31
C LEU A 265 -4.07 14.25 -13.36
N ASN A 266 -5.37 14.29 -13.03
CA ASN A 266 -6.43 14.01 -14.01
C ASN A 266 -6.53 15.09 -15.10
N GLN A 267 -6.06 16.31 -14.85
CA GLN A 267 -5.98 17.37 -15.86
C GLN A 267 -4.72 17.23 -16.72
N ASP A 268 -3.59 16.91 -16.09
CA ASP A 268 -2.27 16.86 -16.72
C ASP A 268 -2.04 15.59 -17.56
N LEU A 269 -2.80 14.51 -17.30
CA LEU A 269 -2.54 13.17 -17.84
C LEU A 269 -3.69 12.68 -18.73
N PRO A 270 -3.66 12.99 -20.05
CA PRO A 270 -4.70 12.58 -20.98
C PRO A 270 -4.95 11.07 -20.97
N GLY A 271 -6.22 10.68 -20.83
CA GLY A 271 -6.64 9.28 -20.85
C GLY A 271 -6.29 8.49 -19.58
N ALA A 272 -5.67 9.12 -18.57
CA ALA A 272 -5.54 8.53 -17.25
C ALA A 272 -6.79 8.80 -16.41
N TYR A 273 -7.08 7.87 -15.51
CA TYR A 273 -8.09 7.98 -14.47
C TYR A 273 -7.39 7.74 -13.14
N VAL A 274 -7.22 8.81 -12.36
CA VAL A 274 -6.62 8.75 -11.03
C VAL A 274 -7.71 8.95 -9.99
N LEU A 275 -8.05 7.88 -9.29
CA LEU A 275 -9.04 7.87 -8.22
C LEU A 275 -8.34 8.00 -6.87
N TYR A 276 -8.87 8.89 -6.04
CA TYR A 276 -8.49 8.99 -4.64
C TYR A 276 -9.50 8.23 -3.78
N TRP A 277 -9.06 7.21 -3.07
CA TRP A 277 -9.86 6.52 -2.07
C TRP A 277 -9.62 7.13 -0.69
N ASP A 278 -10.57 7.91 -0.21
CA ASP A 278 -10.54 8.50 1.13
C ASP A 278 -10.79 7.40 2.18
N THR A 279 -9.73 6.87 2.78
CA THR A 279 -9.79 5.75 3.74
C THR A 279 -10.05 6.20 5.18
N TYR A 280 -9.71 7.45 5.51
CA TYR A 280 -9.83 8.03 6.84
C TYR A 280 -11.24 7.86 7.45
N PRO A 281 -12.35 8.28 6.80
CA PRO A 281 -13.67 8.20 7.41
C PRO A 281 -14.13 6.76 7.66
N TYR A 282 -13.76 5.80 6.80
CA TYR A 282 -14.12 4.40 6.96
C TYR A 282 -13.44 3.77 8.17
N PHE A 283 -12.12 3.96 8.31
CA PHE A 283 -11.41 3.48 9.49
C PHE A 283 -11.85 4.20 10.76
N ARG A 284 -12.20 5.48 10.66
CA ARG A 284 -12.73 6.23 11.80
C ARG A 284 -14.07 5.67 12.28
N GLN A 285 -14.98 5.35 11.36
CA GLN A 285 -16.26 4.72 11.71
C GLN A 285 -16.05 3.35 12.38
N ILE A 286 -15.12 2.54 11.89
CA ILE A 286 -14.76 1.26 12.52
C ILE A 286 -14.29 1.47 13.97
N ILE A 287 -13.49 2.50 14.22
CA ILE A 287 -12.95 2.79 15.55
C ILE A 287 -14.03 3.33 16.49
N ASP A 288 -14.87 4.24 16.00
CA ASP A 288 -15.90 4.88 16.81
C ASP A 288 -17.11 3.96 17.04
N SER A 289 -17.34 2.96 16.18
CA SER A 289 -18.50 2.05 16.24
C SER A 289 -18.15 0.61 15.86
N PRO A 290 -17.21 -0.05 16.57
CA PRO A 290 -16.68 -1.35 16.16
C PRO A 290 -17.73 -2.46 16.14
N SER A 291 -18.74 -2.37 17.02
CA SER A 291 -19.82 -3.36 17.08
C SER A 291 -20.68 -3.42 15.81
N GLU A 292 -20.80 -2.33 15.04
CA GLU A 292 -21.48 -2.32 13.74
C GLU A 292 -20.78 -3.21 12.70
N PHE A 293 -19.49 -3.46 12.91
CA PHE A 293 -18.64 -4.29 12.06
C PHE A 293 -18.33 -5.66 12.69
N GLY A 294 -19.04 -6.03 13.76
CA GLY A 294 -18.80 -7.29 14.47
C GLY A 294 -17.46 -7.33 15.24
N MET A 295 -16.86 -6.17 15.52
CA MET A 295 -15.59 -6.04 16.22
C MET A 295 -15.77 -5.53 17.65
N TYR A 296 -14.82 -5.90 18.51
CA TYR A 296 -14.62 -5.30 19.83
C TYR A 296 -13.20 -4.79 19.89
N ILE A 297 -13.01 -3.49 20.10
CA ILE A 297 -11.68 -2.88 20.22
C ILE A 297 -11.35 -2.80 21.71
N HIS A 298 -10.37 -3.60 22.14
CA HIS A 298 -9.72 -3.46 23.43
C HIS A 298 -8.29 -2.98 23.22
N PHE A 299 -7.98 -1.79 23.74
CA PHE A 299 -6.63 -1.28 23.77
C PHE A 299 -5.86 -2.00 24.89
N VAL A 300 -5.13 -3.06 24.53
CA VAL A 300 -4.25 -3.79 25.46
C VAL A 300 -2.83 -3.28 25.21
N PHE A 301 -2.21 -2.68 26.23
CA PHE A 301 -0.85 -2.12 26.18
C PHE A 301 0.11 -2.90 27.07
#